data_AF-A0A941NFF0-F1
#
_entry.id   AF-A0A941NFF0-F1
#
_cell.length_a   1.000
_cell.length_b   1.000
_cell.length_c   1.000
_cell.angle_alpha   90.00
_cell.angle_beta   90.00
_cell.angle_gamma   90.00
#
_symmetry.space_group_name_H-M   'P 1'
#
loop_
_entity.id
_entity.type
_entity.pdbx_description
1 polymer ?
#
loop_
_entity_poly.entity_id
_entity_poly.type
_entity_poly.pdbx_seq_one_letter_code
_entity_poly.pdbx_strand_id
1 'polypeptide(L)'
;NDANLDANSGGLVVWDIKAPRDWDFARYNTDEAAIRAFLAGKNAKPIVVPHRANRAVIFDSDLFHETDKIVFKDGYENRRINVTMLYGRRAYYGG
;
A
#
# COMPACT_ATOMS: atom_id res chain seq x y z
N ASN A 1 21.58 -7.01 -9.07
CA ASN A 1 20.30 -6.27 -8.97
C ASN A 1 20.53 -5.08 -8.06
N ASP A 2 20.96 -3.97 -8.66
CA ASP A 2 21.48 -2.76 -8.02
C ASP A 2 20.66 -1.51 -8.40
N ALA A 3 19.51 -1.71 -9.05
CA ALA A 3 18.60 -0.64 -9.43
C ALA A 3 17.98 0.06 -8.21
N ASN A 4 17.62 -0.70 -7.16
CA ASN A 4 17.16 -0.14 -5.89
C ASN A 4 18.37 0.36 -5.09
N LEU A 5 18.43 1.67 -4.84
CA LEU A 5 19.50 2.34 -4.11
C LEU A 5 19.30 2.27 -2.59
N ASP A 6 18.11 1.86 -2.13
CA ASP A 6 17.79 1.63 -0.73
C ASP A 6 17.05 0.30 -0.54
N ALA A 7 17.80 -0.72 -0.14
CA ALA A 7 17.29 -2.08 0.02
C ALA A 7 16.18 -2.23 1.09
N ASN A 8 15.98 -1.21 1.93
CA ASN A 8 14.96 -1.20 2.97
C ASN A 8 13.67 -0.50 2.55
N SER A 9 13.60 0.06 1.34
CA SER A 9 12.42 0.78 0.84
C SER A 9 11.96 0.31 -0.54
N GLY A 10 11.15 1.12 -1.20
CA GLY A 10 10.65 0.88 -2.56
C GLY A 10 9.56 -0.17 -2.66
N GLY A 11 9.11 -0.75 -1.56
CA GLY A 11 8.20 -1.87 -1.55
C GLY A 11 6.74 -1.46 -1.37
N LEU A 12 6.15 -1.88 -0.26
CA LEU A 12 4.76 -1.59 0.13
C LEU A 12 4.74 -1.19 1.61
N VAL A 13 4.01 -0.13 1.95
CA VAL A 13 3.65 0.18 3.33
C VAL A 13 2.22 -0.26 3.54
N VAL A 14 1.97 -1.09 4.55
CA VAL A 14 0.62 -1.51 4.96
C VAL A 14 0.39 -0.99 6.37
N TRP A 15 -0.72 -0.32 6.60
CA TRP A 15 -1.12 0.15 7.91
C TRP A 15 -1.97 -0.91 8.60
N ASP A 16 -1.79 -1.10 9.90
CA ASP A 16 -2.48 -2.14 10.70
C ASP A 16 -3.97 -1.88 10.96
N ILE A 17 -4.56 -0.91 10.25
CA ILE A 17 -5.96 -0.51 10.35
C ILE A 17 -6.66 -0.69 9.01
N LYS A 18 -7.86 -1.29 9.05
CA LYS A 18 -8.76 -1.42 7.90
C LYS A 18 -9.52 -0.12 7.64
N ALA A 19 -9.81 0.11 6.37
CA ALA A 19 -10.68 1.19 5.95
C ALA A 19 -12.08 1.06 6.53
N PRO A 20 -12.70 2.17 6.99
CA PRO A 20 -14.07 2.17 7.45
C PRO A 20 -15.03 1.60 6.40
N ARG A 21 -16.03 0.86 6.84
CA ARG A 21 -16.97 0.18 5.93
C ARG A 21 -17.92 1.14 5.24
N ASP A 22 -18.20 2.27 5.87
CA ASP A 22 -19.01 3.38 5.37
C ASP A 22 -18.24 4.28 4.40
N TRP A 23 -16.93 4.06 4.21
CA TRP A 23 -16.19 4.73 3.15
C TRP A 23 -16.42 4.01 1.82
N ASP A 24 -16.94 4.78 0.85
CA ASP A 24 -17.01 4.34 -0.52
C ASP A 24 -15.60 4.11 -1.11
N PHE A 25 -15.57 3.46 -2.28
CA PHE A 25 -14.33 3.11 -2.94
C PHE A 25 -13.49 4.33 -3.33
N ALA A 26 -14.11 5.44 -3.72
CA ALA A 26 -13.38 6.63 -4.14
C ALA A 26 -12.67 7.26 -2.95
N ARG A 27 -13.40 7.54 -1.87
CA ARG A 27 -12.86 8.10 -0.63
C ARG A 27 -11.75 7.24 -0.06
N TYR A 28 -11.95 5.92 -0.02
CA TYR A 28 -10.93 4.98 0.44
C TYR A 28 -9.62 5.02 -0.36
N ASN A 29 -9.69 5.22 -1.69
CA ASN A 29 -8.51 5.14 -2.54
C ASN A 29 -7.87 6.50 -2.89
N THR A 30 -8.60 7.63 -2.76
CA THR A 30 -8.11 8.92 -3.30
C THR A 30 -8.11 10.07 -2.30
N ASP A 31 -8.85 10.00 -1.19
CA ASP A 31 -8.91 11.10 -0.22
C ASP A 31 -7.76 11.02 0.79
N GLU A 32 -6.54 11.37 0.34
CA GLU A 32 -5.33 11.26 1.16
C GLU A 32 -5.44 12.04 2.48
N ALA A 33 -6.03 13.23 2.46
CA ALA A 33 -6.20 14.05 3.67
C ALA A 33 -7.06 13.31 4.72
N ALA A 34 -8.20 12.75 4.32
CA ALA A 34 -9.04 11.97 5.23
C ALA A 34 -8.34 10.69 5.71
N ILE A 35 -7.63 9.99 4.82
CA ILE A 35 -6.88 8.76 5.16
C ILE A 35 -5.82 9.08 6.23
N ARG A 36 -4.99 10.10 6.03
CA ARG A 36 -3.93 10.49 6.97
C ARG A 36 -4.51 10.91 8.32
N ALA A 37 -5.59 11.71 8.32
CA ALA A 37 -6.26 12.11 9.55
C ALA A 37 -6.84 10.90 10.31
N PHE A 38 -7.44 9.94 9.60
CA PHE A 38 -7.98 8.73 10.18
C PHE A 38 -6.90 7.82 10.78
N LEU A 39 -5.81 7.57 10.04
CA LEU A 39 -4.68 6.77 10.51
C LEU A 39 -4.03 7.39 11.76
N ALA A 40 -3.81 8.70 11.76
CA ALA A 40 -3.28 9.44 12.90
C ALA A 40 -4.22 9.35 14.11
N GLY A 41 -5.52 9.57 13.91
CA GLY A 41 -6.53 9.48 14.97
C GLY A 41 -6.69 8.07 15.56
N LYS A 42 -6.31 7.03 14.82
CA LYS A 42 -6.29 5.63 15.29
C LYS A 42 -4.93 5.18 15.83
N ASN A 43 -3.92 6.05 15.80
CA ASN A 43 -2.53 5.70 16.13
C ASN A 43 -2.06 4.45 15.36
N ALA A 44 -2.42 4.37 14.08
CA ALA A 44 -2.12 3.25 13.21
C ALA A 44 -0.60 3.08 13.05
N LYS A 45 -0.15 1.83 12.98
CA LYS A 45 1.26 1.48 12.82
C LYS A 45 1.55 1.03 11.39
N PRO A 46 2.59 1.59 10.75
CA PRO A 46 3.01 1.13 9.44
C PRO A 46 3.80 -0.17 9.56
N ILE A 47 3.55 -1.09 8.63
CA ILE A 47 4.30 -2.30 8.38
C ILE A 47 4.96 -2.13 7.02
N VAL A 48 6.28 -1.93 7.02
CA VAL A 48 7.07 -1.74 5.81
C VAL A 48 7.51 -3.09 5.27
N VAL A 49 7.19 -3.36 4.01
CA VAL A 49 7.64 -4.54 3.26
C VAL A 49 8.61 -4.07 2.17
N PRO A 50 9.94 -4.09 2.39
CA PRO A 50 10.94 -3.57 1.45
C PRO A 50 10.91 -4.29 0.10
N HIS A 51 11.16 -3.62 -1.02
CA HIS A 51 11.11 -4.24 -2.35
C HIS A 51 12.13 -5.39 -2.52
N ARG A 52 11.66 -6.53 -3.07
CA ARG A 52 12.51 -7.64 -3.51
C ARG A 52 11.95 -8.26 -4.79
N ALA A 53 12.82 -8.57 -5.74
CA ALA A 53 12.45 -9.27 -6.98
C ALA A 53 12.00 -10.72 -6.67
N ASN A 54 11.16 -11.28 -7.55
CA ASN A 54 10.65 -12.66 -7.46
C ASN A 54 9.95 -12.98 -6.12
N ARG A 55 9.25 -12.00 -5.53
CA ARG A 55 8.53 -12.15 -4.27
C ARG A 55 7.08 -11.68 -4.42
N ALA A 56 6.16 -12.49 -3.93
CA ALA A 56 4.76 -12.10 -3.77
C ALA A 56 4.48 -11.63 -2.33
N VAL A 57 3.54 -10.70 -2.18
CA VAL A 57 2.99 -10.27 -0.89
C VAL A 57 1.49 -10.46 -0.98
N ILE A 58 0.91 -11.20 -0.02
CA ILE A 58 -0.52 -11.44 0.09
C ILE A 58 -0.98 -10.83 1.41
N PHE A 59 -1.96 -9.95 1.35
CA PHE A 59 -2.49 -9.24 2.51
C PHE A 59 -3.98 -8.92 2.32
N ASP A 60 -4.64 -8.53 3.40
CA ASP A 60 -6.03 -8.09 3.37
C ASP A 60 -6.13 -6.71 2.71
N SER A 61 -6.82 -6.63 1.56
CA SER A 61 -6.93 -5.40 0.75
C SER A 61 -7.74 -4.29 1.42
N ASP A 62 -8.47 -4.59 2.49
CA ASP A 62 -9.17 -3.57 3.29
C ASP A 62 -8.21 -2.77 4.17
N LEU A 63 -6.97 -3.24 4.40
CA LEU A 63 -5.94 -2.47 5.09
C LEU A 63 -5.51 -1.29 4.23
N PHE A 64 -5.37 -0.10 4.84
CA PHE A 64 -4.75 1.03 4.14
C PHE A 64 -3.33 0.66 3.72
N HIS A 65 -2.98 0.95 2.49
CA HIS A 65 -1.66 0.63 1.96
C HIS A 65 -1.24 1.61 0.87
N GLU A 66 0.06 1.79 0.74
CA GLU A 66 0.65 2.71 -0.23
C GLU A 66 2.00 2.18 -0.71
N THR A 67 2.44 2.71 -1.85
CA THR A 67 3.81 2.44 -2.30
C THR A 67 4.78 3.18 -1.38
N ASP A 68 5.79 2.46 -0.89
CA ASP A 68 6.85 3.05 -0.07
C ASP A 68 7.72 4.01 -0.90
N LYS A 69 8.58 4.78 -0.24
CA LYS A 69 9.54 5.67 -0.88
C LYS A 69 10.31 4.94 -1.99
N ILE A 70 10.24 5.47 -3.21
CA ILE A 70 10.96 4.93 -4.37
C ILE A 70 12.33 5.60 -4.46
N VAL A 71 13.39 4.82 -4.22
CA VAL A 71 14.78 5.27 -4.39
C VAL A 71 15.48 4.31 -5.35
N PHE A 72 15.22 4.47 -6.65
CA PHE A 72 15.82 3.65 -7.71
C PHE A 72 16.70 4.52 -8.60
N LYS A 73 17.69 3.90 -9.26
CA LYS A 73 18.46 4.55 -10.31
C LYS A 73 17.53 5.06 -11.41
N ASP A 74 17.91 6.17 -12.05
CA ASP A 74 17.20 6.65 -13.24
C ASP A 74 17.38 5.70 -14.43
N GLY A 75 16.44 5.74 -15.36
CA GLY A 75 16.49 4.95 -16.60
C GLY A 75 15.42 3.87 -16.67
N TYR A 76 15.09 3.47 -17.90
CA TYR A 76 14.00 2.53 -18.18
C TYR A 76 14.19 1.17 -17.50
N GLU A 77 15.42 0.63 -17.52
CA GLU A 77 15.76 -0.68 -16.97
C GLU A 77 15.75 -0.72 -15.43
N ASN A 78 15.80 0.44 -14.78
CA ASN A 78 15.84 0.56 -13.32
C ASN A 78 14.44 0.75 -12.70
N ARG A 79 13.37 0.73 -13.51
CA ARG A 79 12.01 0.92 -13.03
C ARG A 79 11.54 -0.27 -12.20
N ARG A 80 10.91 0.02 -11.07
CA ARG A 80 10.15 -0.97 -10.29
C ARG A 80 8.89 -1.37 -11.06
N ILE A 81 8.68 -2.68 -11.23
CA ILE A 81 7.48 -3.25 -11.85
C ILE A 81 6.82 -4.20 -10.86
N ASN A 82 5.49 -4.17 -10.77
CA ASN A 82 4.70 -5.14 -10.02
C ASN A 82 3.44 -5.49 -10.81
N VAL A 83 2.87 -6.64 -10.49
CA VAL A 83 1.55 -7.06 -10.97
C VAL A 83 0.70 -7.30 -9.74
N THR A 84 -0.43 -6.60 -9.66
CA THR A 84 -1.37 -6.71 -8.54
C THR A 84 -2.62 -7.44 -8.99
N MET A 85 -3.04 -8.43 -8.21
CA MET A 85 -4.30 -9.16 -8.40
C MET A 85 -5.14 -8.98 -7.14
N LEU A 86 -6.42 -8.66 -7.30
CA LEU A 86 -7.39 -8.65 -6.20
C LEU A 86 -8.40 -9.77 -6.41
N TYR A 87 -8.79 -10.41 -5.31
CA TYR A 87 -9.87 -11.40 -5.29
C TYR A 87 -10.69 -11.25 -4.02
N GLY A 88 -11.95 -11.70 -4.08
CA GLY A 88 -12.88 -11.64 -2.95
C GLY A 88 -13.95 -10.56 -3.09
N ARG A 89 -14.82 -10.48 -2.09
CA ARG A 89 -15.90 -9.48 -2.00
C ARG A 89 -15.75 -8.73 -0.69
N ARG A 90 -15.69 -7.40 -0.76
CA ARG A 90 -15.85 -6.54 0.41
C ARG A 90 -17.34 -6.51 0.76
N ALA A 91 -17.74 -7.13 1.87
CA ALA A 91 -19.11 -7.06 2.32
C ALA A 91 -19.39 -5.64 2.86
N TYR A 92 -20.04 -4.81 2.07
CA TYR A 92 -20.56 -3.51 2.49
C TYR A 92 -21.74 -3.76 3.44
N TYR A 93 -21.61 -3.38 4.72
CA TYR A 93 -22.70 -3.47 5.71
C TYR A 93 -23.51 -2.16 5.72
N GLY A 94 -23.92 -1.71 4.53
CA GLY A 94 -24.81 -0.56 4.34
C GLY A 94 -25.83 -0.90 3.26
N GLY A 95 -26.88 -1.62 3.63
CA GLY A 95 -28.10 -1.61 2.85
C GLY A 95 -28.81 -0.27 3.00
#